data_AF-A0A315BT23-F1
#
_entry.id   AF-A0A315BT23-F1
#
_cell.length_a   1.000
_cell.length_b   1.000
_cell.length_c   1.000
_cell.angle_alpha   90.00
_cell.angle_beta   90.00
_cell.angle_gamma   90.00
#
_symmetry.space_group_name_H-M   'P 1'
#
loop_
_entity.id
_entity.type
_entity.pdbx_description
1 polymer ?
#
loop_
_entity_poly.entity_id
_entity_poly.type
_entity_poly.pdbx_seq_one_letter_code
_entity_poly.pdbx_strand_id
1 'polypeptide(L)'
;MSSHTPPHSTQTRSEPFLPPILPIAMDQPMQWLALGFKDLARAPFLSLMHGLFLAIFGGFITLLAHDQFWLLAGYLSGFLVIAPVLATSLYAMSRAMERGETVNFDLLVQTWTQWQLRLRHQPDSYWSLIRFGLLLGMAATGWVITSAALITLMAPAPIHTPVDFIRLVVLSPDNPLFEIWLGLGGMMAAPVFASSVVSMPLLLDRKVTVLQAVLTSWKAVLTHPIPMALWAFLIIGFSILGIFSLFLGLILIVPMLGHGSWHAYRHLVDVSDLEERMTGQGEQ
;
A
#
# COMPACT_ATOMS: atom_id res chain seq x y z
N MET A 1 -48.73 -20.32 39.47
CA MET A 1 -47.88 -19.13 39.21
C MET A 1 -46.57 -19.67 38.68
N SER A 2 -46.53 -19.99 37.39
CA SER A 2 -45.40 -20.69 36.75
C SER A 2 -44.64 -19.66 35.93
N SER A 3 -43.47 -19.26 36.43
CA SER A 3 -42.57 -18.29 35.80
C SER A 3 -41.92 -18.92 34.57
N HIS A 4 -42.39 -18.53 33.38
CA HIS A 4 -41.67 -18.74 32.13
C HIS A 4 -40.49 -17.78 32.07
N THR A 5 -39.29 -18.29 32.34
CA THR A 5 -38.04 -17.60 31.99
C THR A 5 -37.86 -17.68 30.47
N PRO A 6 -37.73 -16.57 29.73
CA PRO A 6 -37.46 -16.62 28.30
C PRO A 6 -36.04 -17.17 28.07
N PRO A 7 -35.81 -17.95 27.00
CA PRO A 7 -34.47 -18.46 26.70
C PRO A 7 -33.54 -17.29 26.39
N HIS A 8 -32.38 -17.29 27.04
CA HIS A 8 -31.28 -16.40 26.70
C HIS A 8 -30.92 -16.58 25.23
N SER A 9 -31.15 -15.55 24.42
CA SER A 9 -30.64 -15.48 23.06
C SER A 9 -29.12 -15.54 23.12
N THR A 10 -28.57 -16.72 22.82
CA THR A 10 -27.14 -16.87 22.58
C THR A 10 -26.84 -16.06 21.32
N GLN A 11 -26.33 -14.84 21.48
CA GLN A 11 -25.69 -14.10 20.40
C GLN A 11 -24.54 -14.97 19.90
N THR A 12 -24.79 -15.73 18.84
CA THR A 12 -23.72 -16.28 18.01
C THR A 12 -22.87 -15.09 17.60
N ARG A 13 -21.61 -15.05 18.05
CA ARG A 13 -20.63 -14.10 17.51
C ARG A 13 -20.63 -14.32 16.01
N SER A 14 -21.22 -13.38 15.27
CA SER A 14 -21.19 -13.38 13.82
C SER A 14 -19.70 -13.30 13.46
N GLU A 15 -19.11 -14.39 13.00
CA GLU A 15 -17.76 -14.32 12.45
C GLU A 15 -17.76 -13.20 11.40
N PRO A 16 -16.76 -12.31 11.41
CA PRO A 16 -16.72 -11.24 10.44
C PRO A 16 -16.75 -11.89 9.05
N PHE A 17 -17.85 -11.71 8.32
CA PHE A 17 -17.97 -12.20 6.96
C PHE A 17 -16.81 -11.64 6.15
N LEU A 18 -15.91 -12.52 5.71
CA LEU A 18 -14.77 -12.18 4.87
C LEU A 18 -15.11 -12.58 3.43
N PRO A 19 -14.95 -11.66 2.46
CA PRO A 19 -15.22 -11.98 1.06
C PRO A 19 -14.42 -13.22 0.58
N PRO A 20 -14.96 -13.97 -0.38
CA PRO A 20 -14.23 -15.06 -1.04
C PRO A 20 -12.96 -14.57 -1.72
N ILE A 21 -11.91 -15.40 -1.70
CA ILE A 21 -10.69 -15.18 -2.50
C ILE A 21 -10.80 -16.03 -3.75
N LEU A 22 -10.67 -15.38 -4.90
CA LEU A 22 -10.79 -16.03 -6.21
C LEU A 22 -9.50 -16.78 -6.58
N PRO A 23 -9.58 -17.87 -7.35
CA PRO A 23 -8.41 -18.54 -7.88
C PRO A 23 -7.71 -17.65 -8.92
N ILE A 24 -6.38 -17.60 -8.87
CA ILE A 24 -5.56 -16.83 -9.82
C ILE A 24 -4.45 -17.70 -10.42
N ALA A 25 -3.98 -17.34 -11.61
CA ALA A 25 -2.83 -17.98 -12.24
C ALA A 25 -1.50 -17.55 -11.59
N MET A 26 -0.43 -18.32 -11.82
CA MET A 26 0.90 -18.02 -11.26
C MET A 26 1.53 -16.76 -11.87
N ASP A 27 1.27 -16.49 -13.14
CA ASP A 27 1.75 -15.34 -13.90
C ASP A 27 0.81 -14.12 -13.81
N GLN A 28 -0.29 -14.23 -13.05
CA GLN A 28 -1.28 -13.17 -12.86
C GLN A 28 -0.67 -11.80 -12.48
N PRO A 29 0.41 -11.72 -11.65
CA PRO A 29 1.07 -10.44 -11.36
C PRO A 29 1.58 -9.68 -12.59
N MET A 30 1.99 -10.37 -13.65
CA MET A 30 2.42 -9.72 -14.91
C MET A 30 1.23 -9.11 -15.65
N GLN A 31 0.08 -9.78 -15.59
CA GLN A 31 -1.16 -9.26 -16.18
C GLN A 31 -1.63 -8.01 -15.44
N TRP A 32 -1.47 -7.95 -14.12
CA TRP A 32 -1.77 -6.73 -13.34
C TRP A 32 -0.88 -5.56 -13.75
N LEU A 33 0.41 -5.78 -14.03
CA LEU A 33 1.28 -4.72 -14.58
C LEU A 33 0.79 -4.24 -15.95
N ALA A 34 0.44 -5.17 -16.84
CA ALA A 34 -0.04 -4.84 -18.17
C ALA A 34 -1.36 -4.04 -18.12
N LEU A 35 -2.30 -4.43 -17.25
CA LEU A 35 -3.53 -3.69 -17.00
C LEU A 35 -3.27 -2.34 -16.36
N GLY A 36 -2.30 -2.27 -15.43
CA GLY A 36 -1.87 -1.01 -14.84
C GLY A 36 -1.29 -0.04 -15.87
N PHE A 37 -0.50 -0.55 -16.81
CA PHE A 37 0.04 0.24 -17.91
C PHE A 37 -1.05 0.67 -18.90
N LYS A 38 -2.05 -0.19 -19.15
CA LYS A 38 -3.22 0.14 -19.98
C LYS A 38 -4.04 1.28 -19.38
N ASP A 39 -4.25 1.27 -18.07
CA ASP A 39 -4.95 2.33 -17.35
C ASP A 39 -4.14 3.65 -17.34
N LEU A 40 -2.82 3.56 -17.13
CA LEU A 40 -1.90 4.69 -17.30
C LEU A 40 -2.03 5.30 -18.72
N ALA A 41 -2.05 4.47 -19.76
CA ALA A 41 -2.14 4.94 -21.15
C ALA A 41 -3.51 5.57 -21.48
N ARG A 42 -4.58 5.23 -20.75
CA ARG A 42 -5.91 5.82 -20.90
C ARG A 42 -6.03 7.20 -20.24
N ALA A 43 -5.37 7.41 -19.11
CA ALA A 43 -5.39 8.68 -18.37
C ALA A 43 -3.96 9.22 -18.09
N PRO A 44 -3.13 9.42 -19.12
CA PRO A 44 -1.69 9.61 -18.95
C PRO A 44 -1.35 10.84 -18.13
N PHE A 45 -1.99 11.99 -18.40
CA PHE A 45 -1.64 13.23 -17.71
C PHE A 45 -1.82 13.11 -16.20
N LEU A 46 -3.01 12.73 -15.74
CA LEU A 46 -3.34 12.61 -14.32
C LEU A 46 -2.49 11.54 -13.63
N SER A 47 -2.29 10.39 -14.28
CA SER A 47 -1.48 9.31 -13.72
C SER A 47 0.01 9.71 -13.61
N LEU A 48 0.59 10.34 -14.64
CA LEU A 48 1.97 10.81 -14.62
C LEU A 48 2.19 11.94 -13.60
N MET A 49 1.19 12.77 -13.31
CA MET A 49 1.31 13.81 -12.27
C MET A 49 1.59 13.20 -10.88
N HIS A 50 1.04 12.02 -10.56
CA HIS A 50 1.31 11.35 -9.29
C HIS A 50 2.75 10.87 -9.20
N GLY A 51 3.26 10.26 -10.27
CA GLY A 51 4.66 9.84 -10.35
C GLY A 51 5.63 11.03 -10.37
N LEU A 52 5.27 12.13 -11.05
CA LEU A 52 6.04 13.37 -11.09
C LEU A 52 6.11 14.04 -9.71
N PHE A 53 4.98 14.10 -8.99
CA PHE A 53 4.96 14.59 -7.62
C PHE A 53 5.94 13.80 -6.73
N LEU A 54 5.94 12.47 -6.85
CA LEU A 54 6.87 11.62 -6.12
C LEU A 54 8.32 11.81 -6.54
N ALA A 55 8.59 11.97 -7.83
CA ALA A 55 9.94 12.20 -8.33
C ALA A 55 10.52 13.53 -7.81
N ILE A 56 9.73 14.61 -7.87
CA ILE A 56 10.12 15.92 -7.37
C ILE A 56 10.34 15.87 -5.86
N PHE A 57 9.40 15.26 -5.13
CA PHE A 57 9.47 15.20 -3.68
C PHE A 57 10.64 14.34 -3.18
N GLY A 58 10.88 13.19 -3.81
CA GLY A 58 12.04 12.34 -3.54
C GLY A 58 13.36 13.07 -3.82
N GLY A 59 13.47 13.73 -4.96
CA GLY A 59 14.62 14.57 -5.30
C GLY A 59 14.84 15.71 -4.30
N PHE A 60 13.77 16.40 -3.90
CA PHE A 60 13.83 17.46 -2.89
C PHE A 60 14.33 16.95 -1.54
N ILE A 61 13.85 15.79 -1.08
CA ILE A 61 14.33 15.14 0.15
C ILE A 61 15.82 14.80 0.03
N THR A 62 16.25 14.22 -1.09
CA THR A 62 17.67 13.88 -1.30
C THR A 62 18.55 15.13 -1.31
N LEU A 63 18.10 16.21 -1.94
CA LEU A 63 18.81 17.49 -1.93
C LEU A 63 18.91 18.09 -0.51
N LEU A 64 17.83 18.02 0.27
CA LEU A 64 17.79 18.55 1.63
C LEU A 64 18.63 17.71 2.61
N ALA A 65 18.59 16.39 2.48
CA ALA A 65 19.34 15.47 3.31
C ALA A 65 20.84 15.46 2.97
N HIS A 66 21.19 15.74 1.71
CA HIS A 66 22.57 15.72 1.20
C HIS A 66 23.30 14.41 1.58
N ASP A 67 24.35 14.50 2.39
CA ASP A 67 25.18 13.37 2.81
C ASP A 67 24.76 12.79 4.15
N GLN A 68 23.67 13.25 4.75
CA GLN A 68 23.24 12.80 6.08
C GLN A 68 22.37 11.54 5.97
N PHE A 69 23.00 10.38 6.11
CA PHE A 69 22.35 9.07 5.92
C PHE A 69 21.09 8.89 6.77
N TRP A 70 21.16 9.20 8.06
CA TRP A 70 20.03 9.01 8.98
C TRP A 70 18.90 10.02 8.75
N LEU A 71 19.22 11.24 8.30
CA LEU A 71 18.20 12.20 7.88
C LEU A 71 17.50 11.71 6.62
N LEU A 72 18.25 11.21 5.63
CA LEU A 72 17.68 10.64 4.41
C LEU A 72 16.76 9.45 4.73
N ALA A 73 17.20 8.53 5.60
CA ALA A 73 16.39 7.40 6.04
C ALA A 73 15.12 7.83 6.78
N GLY A 74 15.21 8.86 7.63
CA GLY A 74 14.07 9.43 8.33
C GLY A 74 13.04 10.07 7.39
N TYR A 75 13.48 10.91 6.44
CA TYR A 75 12.58 11.53 5.47
C TYR A 75 11.93 10.51 4.54
N LEU A 76 12.68 9.49 4.09
CA LEU A 76 12.14 8.38 3.30
C LEU A 76 11.06 7.62 4.07
N SER A 77 11.19 7.50 5.38
CA SER A 77 10.21 6.82 6.24
C SER A 77 8.95 7.66 6.47
N GLY A 78 9.10 8.98 6.61
CA GLY A 78 7.95 9.90 6.64
C GLY A 78 7.13 9.85 5.34
N PHE A 79 7.79 9.62 4.21
CA PHE A 79 7.14 9.48 2.91
C PHE A 79 6.20 8.26 2.82
N LEU A 80 6.48 7.15 3.51
CA LEU A 80 5.60 5.97 3.54
C LEU A 80 4.19 6.27 4.07
N VAL A 81 4.00 7.36 4.82
CA VAL A 81 2.67 7.79 5.31
C VAL A 81 1.88 8.50 4.22
N ILE A 82 2.56 9.17 3.28
CA ILE A 82 1.94 9.93 2.18
C ILE A 82 1.58 9.00 1.03
N ALA A 83 2.38 7.97 0.77
CA ALA A 83 2.21 7.05 -0.36
C ALA A 83 0.80 6.40 -0.45
N PRO A 84 0.16 5.93 0.64
CA PRO A 84 -1.19 5.38 0.58
C PRO A 84 -2.24 6.38 0.08
N VAL A 85 -2.08 7.66 0.42
CA VAL A 85 -2.99 8.73 0.00
C VAL A 85 -2.81 9.04 -1.49
N LEU A 86 -1.60 8.96 -2.02
CA LEU A 86 -1.38 9.09 -3.46
C LEU A 86 -1.92 7.87 -4.21
N ALA A 87 -1.77 6.68 -3.64
CA ALA A 87 -2.28 5.45 -4.23
C ALA A 87 -3.82 5.43 -4.32
N THR A 88 -4.54 6.01 -3.35
CA THR A 88 -6.02 6.08 -3.42
C THR A 88 -6.52 6.81 -4.66
N SER A 89 -5.79 7.82 -5.15
CA SER A 89 -6.14 8.54 -6.38
C SER A 89 -6.02 7.64 -7.61
N LEU A 90 -4.93 6.86 -7.69
CA LEU A 90 -4.71 5.89 -8.77
C LEU A 90 -5.79 4.79 -8.74
N TYR A 91 -6.16 4.31 -7.55
CA TYR A 91 -7.24 3.33 -7.38
C TYR A 91 -8.60 3.90 -7.82
N ALA A 92 -8.92 5.15 -7.43
CA ALA A 92 -10.15 5.80 -7.83
C ALA A 92 -10.23 5.96 -9.36
N MET A 93 -9.11 6.29 -10.02
CA MET A 93 -9.04 6.36 -11.48
C MET A 93 -9.25 5.00 -12.14
N SER A 94 -8.58 3.94 -11.68
CA SER A 94 -8.80 2.58 -12.24
C SER A 94 -10.23 2.09 -12.02
N ARG A 95 -10.82 2.37 -10.86
CA ARG A 95 -12.23 2.04 -10.59
C ARG A 95 -13.16 2.77 -11.54
N ALA A 96 -12.97 4.07 -11.76
CA ALA A 96 -13.77 4.84 -12.70
C ALA A 96 -13.65 4.27 -14.13
N MET A 97 -12.42 3.92 -14.55
CA MET A 97 -12.20 3.28 -15.85
C MET A 97 -12.86 1.90 -15.97
N GLU A 98 -12.86 1.09 -14.91
CA GLU A 98 -13.56 -0.21 -14.88
C GLU A 98 -15.08 -0.03 -15.03
N ARG A 99 -15.63 1.06 -14.49
CA ARG A 99 -17.07 1.41 -14.57
C ARG A 99 -17.46 2.13 -15.86
N GLY A 100 -16.50 2.46 -16.72
CA GLY A 100 -16.74 3.30 -17.90
C GLY A 100 -17.06 4.77 -17.56
N GLU A 101 -16.73 5.21 -16.35
CA GLU A 101 -16.86 6.60 -15.90
C GLU A 101 -15.71 7.46 -16.46
N THR A 102 -15.94 8.77 -16.58
CA THR A 102 -14.91 9.70 -17.06
C THR A 102 -13.87 9.97 -15.99
N VAL A 103 -12.59 9.80 -16.33
CA VAL A 103 -11.46 10.19 -15.46
C VAL A 103 -11.09 11.65 -15.70
N ASN A 104 -11.36 12.51 -14.73
CA ASN A 104 -11.04 13.94 -14.78
C ASN A 104 -10.54 14.45 -13.41
N PHE A 105 -10.11 15.71 -13.35
CA PHE A 105 -9.70 16.34 -12.10
C PHE A 105 -10.84 16.38 -11.07
N ASP A 106 -12.09 16.55 -11.51
CA ASP A 106 -13.25 16.57 -10.63
C ASP A 106 -13.42 15.24 -9.90
N LEU A 107 -13.17 14.10 -10.54
CA LEU A 107 -13.15 12.79 -9.89
C LEU A 107 -12.14 12.74 -8.75
N LEU A 108 -10.92 13.27 -8.98
CA LEU A 108 -9.90 13.33 -7.93
C LEU A 108 -10.36 14.28 -6.82
N VAL A 109 -10.76 15.52 -7.14
CA VAL A 109 -11.24 16.47 -6.14
C VAL A 109 -12.41 15.89 -5.36
N GLN A 110 -13.39 15.24 -6.00
CA GLN A 110 -14.50 14.56 -5.33
C GLN A 110 -14.02 13.39 -4.48
N THR A 111 -13.09 12.57 -4.95
CA THR A 111 -12.52 11.46 -4.18
C THR A 111 -11.88 11.97 -2.89
N TRP A 112 -11.18 13.12 -2.95
CA TRP A 112 -10.51 13.73 -1.79
C TRP A 112 -11.45 14.60 -0.93
N THR A 113 -12.47 15.25 -1.50
CA THR A 113 -13.39 16.14 -0.77
C THR A 113 -14.59 15.39 -0.20
N GLN A 114 -15.14 14.39 -0.89
CA GLN A 114 -16.12 13.46 -0.31
C GLN A 114 -15.48 12.63 0.80
N TRP A 115 -14.15 12.40 0.71
CA TRP A 115 -13.34 11.91 1.84
C TRP A 115 -13.51 12.77 3.10
N GLN A 116 -13.56 14.09 2.92
CA GLN A 116 -13.60 15.09 3.99
C GLN A 116 -15.03 15.52 4.39
N LEU A 117 -16.02 15.36 3.52
CA LEU A 117 -17.44 15.65 3.81
C LEU A 117 -18.16 14.48 4.50
N ARG A 118 -17.79 13.23 4.20
CA ARG A 118 -18.29 12.05 4.95
C ARG A 118 -17.74 11.94 6.37
N LEU A 119 -16.70 12.71 6.69
CA LEU A 119 -16.22 12.98 8.05
C LEU A 119 -17.36 13.35 9.01
N ARG A 120 -18.38 14.04 8.50
CA ARG A 120 -19.55 14.47 9.28
C ARG A 120 -20.65 13.42 9.44
N HIS A 121 -20.73 12.41 8.57
CA HIS A 121 -21.89 11.51 8.50
C HIS A 121 -21.58 10.03 8.81
N GLN A 122 -20.34 9.55 8.62
CA GLN A 122 -19.94 8.16 8.92
C GLN A 122 -18.54 8.09 9.56
N PRO A 123 -18.40 8.45 10.84
CA PRO A 123 -17.09 8.60 11.51
C PRO A 123 -16.28 7.30 11.59
N ASP A 124 -16.94 6.14 11.77
CA ASP A 124 -16.25 4.85 11.95
C ASP A 124 -15.50 4.36 10.71
N SER A 125 -16.02 4.67 9.52
CA SER A 125 -15.45 4.22 8.25
C SER A 125 -14.28 5.10 7.77
N TYR A 126 -14.25 6.39 8.13
CA TYR A 126 -13.15 7.30 7.79
C TYR A 126 -11.91 7.07 8.66
N TRP A 127 -12.12 6.94 9.97
CA TRP A 127 -11.05 6.70 10.92
C TRP A 127 -10.30 5.38 10.64
N SER A 128 -10.92 4.48 9.88
CA SER A 128 -10.34 3.23 9.39
C SER A 128 -9.03 3.44 8.59
N LEU A 129 -9.01 4.40 7.66
CA LEU A 129 -7.87 4.63 6.77
C LEU A 129 -6.76 5.41 7.46
N ILE A 130 -7.11 6.39 8.30
CA ILE A 130 -6.14 7.10 9.15
C ILE A 130 -5.48 6.13 10.13
N ARG A 131 -6.27 5.30 10.83
CA ARG A 131 -5.74 4.25 11.71
C ARG A 131 -4.79 3.33 10.94
N PHE A 132 -5.17 2.91 9.73
CA PHE A 132 -4.32 2.06 8.92
C PHE A 132 -3.02 2.77 8.48
N GLY A 133 -3.09 4.02 8.03
CA GLY A 133 -1.92 4.82 7.70
C GLY A 133 -1.01 5.06 8.91
N LEU A 134 -1.59 5.27 10.10
CA LEU A 134 -0.85 5.38 11.35
C LEU A 134 -0.15 4.06 11.70
N LEU A 135 -0.82 2.92 11.56
CA LEU A 135 -0.21 1.60 11.76
C LEU A 135 0.95 1.36 10.79
N LEU A 136 0.81 1.76 9.52
CA LEU A 136 1.91 1.71 8.54
C LEU A 136 3.07 2.63 8.96
N GLY A 137 2.78 3.85 9.42
CA GLY A 137 3.78 4.79 9.91
C GLY A 137 4.53 4.26 11.14
N MET A 138 3.83 3.62 12.07
CA MET A 138 4.46 2.94 13.22
C MET A 138 5.32 1.76 12.77
N ALA A 139 4.87 0.96 11.81
CA ALA A 139 5.66 -0.13 11.26
C ALA A 139 6.93 0.38 10.56
N ALA A 140 6.82 1.46 9.77
CA ALA A 140 7.96 2.13 9.14
C ALA A 140 8.94 2.70 10.18
N THR A 141 8.42 3.30 11.26
CA THR A 141 9.24 3.82 12.36
C THR A 141 9.96 2.68 13.08
N GLY A 142 9.26 1.59 13.37
CA GLY A 142 9.86 0.38 13.94
C GLY A 142 10.96 -0.20 13.05
N TRP A 143 10.77 -0.18 11.72
CA TRP A 143 11.81 -0.56 10.77
C TRP A 143 13.05 0.33 10.89
N VAL A 144 12.91 1.67 10.86
CA VAL A 144 14.05 2.59 11.00
C VAL A 144 14.81 2.34 12.30
N ILE A 145 14.12 2.25 13.43
CA ILE A 145 14.74 2.04 14.74
C ILE A 145 15.49 0.71 14.77
N THR A 146 14.85 -0.37 14.31
CA THR A 146 15.44 -1.72 14.35
C THR A 146 16.63 -1.83 13.39
N SER A 147 16.48 -1.28 12.18
CA SER A 147 17.55 -1.15 11.18
C SER A 147 18.74 -0.36 11.73
N ALA A 148 18.49 0.80 12.36
CA ALA A 148 19.51 1.63 12.95
C ALA A 148 20.25 0.92 14.09
N ALA A 149 19.53 0.23 14.97
CA ALA A 149 20.12 -0.55 16.05
C ALA A 149 21.01 -1.68 15.51
N LEU A 150 20.52 -2.45 14.53
CA LEU A 150 21.27 -3.55 13.91
C LEU A 150 22.57 -3.04 13.27
N ILE A 151 22.45 -2.00 12.44
CA ILE A 151 23.59 -1.37 11.77
C ILE A 151 24.60 -0.85 12.80
N THR A 152 24.14 -0.14 13.84
CA THR A 152 25.04 0.44 14.84
C THR A 152 25.79 -0.62 15.65
N LEU A 153 25.14 -1.76 15.93
CA LEU A 153 25.73 -2.84 16.72
C LEU A 153 26.73 -3.70 15.94
N MET A 154 26.54 -3.84 14.63
CA MET A 154 27.30 -4.79 13.81
C MET A 154 28.20 -4.12 12.77
N ALA A 155 28.00 -2.85 12.43
CA ALA A 155 28.85 -2.16 11.48
C ALA A 155 30.27 -1.99 12.04
N PRO A 156 31.31 -2.20 11.21
CA PRO A 156 32.70 -2.07 11.66
C PRO A 156 33.10 -0.63 12.00
N ALA A 157 32.37 0.36 11.47
CA ALA A 157 32.58 1.78 11.74
C ALA A 157 31.23 2.54 11.64
N PRO A 158 31.14 3.73 12.24
CA PRO A 158 29.95 4.57 12.14
C PRO A 158 29.59 4.94 10.69
N ILE A 159 28.30 4.92 10.38
CA ILE A 159 27.77 5.27 9.05
C ILE A 159 27.28 6.71 9.10
N HIS A 160 27.94 7.59 8.35
CA HIS A 160 27.55 8.99 8.23
C HIS A 160 26.89 9.28 6.88
N THR A 161 27.42 8.69 5.81
CA THR A 161 26.99 8.97 4.43
C THR A 161 26.35 7.74 3.75
N PRO A 162 25.55 7.95 2.69
CA PRO A 162 25.06 6.84 1.86
C PRO A 162 26.18 5.98 1.27
N VAL A 163 27.34 6.57 0.97
CA VAL A 163 28.52 5.84 0.46
C VAL A 163 29.09 4.92 1.54
N ASP A 164 29.11 5.37 2.80
CA ASP A 164 29.54 4.53 3.92
C ASP A 164 28.62 3.31 4.07
N PHE A 165 27.30 3.49 3.91
CA PHE A 165 26.35 2.38 3.94
C PHE A 165 26.66 1.34 2.86
N ILE A 166 26.92 1.78 1.61
CA ILE A 166 27.27 0.84 0.53
C ILE A 166 28.58 0.10 0.84
N ARG A 167 29.61 0.79 1.34
CA ARG A 167 30.93 0.17 1.57
C ARG A 167 30.97 -0.73 2.81
N LEU A 168 30.37 -0.28 3.91
CA LEU A 168 30.50 -0.90 5.23
C LEU A 168 29.38 -1.89 5.54
N VAL A 169 28.24 -1.79 4.85
CA VAL A 169 27.10 -2.71 5.00
C VAL A 169 27.00 -3.60 3.77
N VAL A 170 26.71 -3.02 2.59
CA VAL A 170 26.32 -3.80 1.40
C VAL A 170 27.47 -4.58 0.77
N LEU A 171 28.65 -3.95 0.66
CA LEU A 171 29.82 -4.53 -0.01
C LEU A 171 30.88 -5.03 0.98
N SER A 172 30.53 -5.19 2.25
CA SER A 172 31.47 -5.62 3.29
C SER A 172 31.79 -7.11 3.13
N PRO A 173 33.03 -7.50 2.79
CA PRO A 173 33.35 -8.90 2.48
C PRO A 173 33.35 -9.81 3.71
N ASP A 174 33.67 -9.25 4.88
CA ASP A 174 33.99 -10.01 6.09
C ASP A 174 32.84 -10.01 7.11
N ASN A 175 31.67 -9.46 6.76
CA ASN A 175 30.56 -9.28 7.69
C ASN A 175 29.20 -9.61 7.03
N PRO A 176 28.42 -10.58 7.56
CA PRO A 176 27.09 -10.93 7.04
C PRO A 176 26.00 -9.89 7.37
N LEU A 177 26.39 -8.65 7.69
CA LEU A 177 25.48 -7.60 8.13
C LEU A 177 24.42 -7.30 7.08
N PHE A 178 24.78 -7.29 5.79
CA PHE A 178 23.82 -7.02 4.73
C PHE A 178 22.76 -8.12 4.62
N GLU A 179 23.17 -9.40 4.67
CA GLU A 179 22.25 -10.54 4.57
C GLU A 179 21.29 -10.58 5.77
N ILE A 180 21.81 -10.33 6.98
CA ILE A 180 21.00 -10.27 8.20
C ILE A 180 20.04 -9.09 8.13
N TRP A 181 20.52 -7.91 7.71
CA TRP A 181 19.71 -6.71 7.56
C TRP A 181 18.61 -6.89 6.52
N LEU A 182 18.92 -7.51 5.37
CA LEU A 182 17.97 -7.83 4.31
C LEU A 182 16.94 -8.86 4.77
N GLY A 183 17.37 -9.91 5.47
CA GLY A 183 16.49 -10.94 6.03
C GLY A 183 15.53 -10.37 7.07
N LEU A 184 16.04 -9.53 7.97
CA LEU A 184 15.23 -8.79 8.95
C LEU A 184 14.20 -7.87 8.26
N GLY A 185 14.63 -7.14 7.24
CA GLY A 185 13.75 -6.29 6.43
C GLY A 185 12.64 -7.07 5.75
N GLY A 186 12.98 -8.21 5.12
CA GLY A 186 11.99 -9.11 4.53
C GLY A 186 10.99 -9.65 5.55
N MET A 187 11.48 -10.07 6.72
CA MET A 187 10.65 -10.57 7.81
C MET A 187 9.69 -9.51 8.36
N MET A 188 10.12 -8.25 8.47
CA MET A 188 9.26 -7.14 8.91
C MET A 188 8.31 -6.65 7.81
N ALA A 189 8.75 -6.66 6.54
CA ALA A 189 7.96 -6.21 5.41
C ALA A 189 6.83 -7.19 5.03
N ALA A 190 7.05 -8.50 5.19
CA ALA A 190 6.06 -9.53 4.87
C ALA A 190 4.69 -9.32 5.54
N PRO A 191 4.57 -9.15 6.88
CA PRO A 191 3.28 -8.89 7.51
C PRO A 191 2.68 -7.53 7.14
N VAL A 192 3.52 -6.52 6.86
CA VAL A 192 3.05 -5.20 6.39
C VAL A 192 2.42 -5.31 5.01
N PHE A 193 3.08 -6.02 4.09
CA PHE A 193 2.55 -6.33 2.77
C PHE A 193 1.25 -7.15 2.88
N ALA A 194 1.26 -8.23 3.65
CA ALA A 194 0.09 -9.07 3.87
C ALA A 194 -1.10 -8.29 4.45
N SER A 195 -0.84 -7.27 5.27
CA SER A 195 -1.87 -6.40 5.85
C SER A 195 -2.36 -5.31 4.92
N SER A 196 -1.65 -4.97 3.83
CA SER A 196 -1.92 -3.76 3.03
C SER A 196 -2.33 -4.01 1.58
N VAL A 197 -1.83 -5.07 0.95
CA VAL A 197 -1.92 -5.28 -0.50
C VAL A 197 -3.37 -5.28 -1.02
N VAL A 198 -4.33 -5.79 -0.25
CA VAL A 198 -5.76 -5.75 -0.58
C VAL A 198 -6.53 -4.74 0.26
N SER A 199 -6.07 -4.44 1.48
CA SER A 199 -6.84 -3.63 2.44
C SER A 199 -7.17 -2.23 1.93
N MET A 200 -6.19 -1.57 1.31
CA MET A 200 -6.33 -0.22 0.77
C MET A 200 -7.39 -0.10 -0.33
N PRO A 201 -7.30 -0.85 -1.45
CA PRO A 201 -8.31 -0.77 -2.49
C PRO A 201 -9.69 -1.29 -2.04
N LEU A 202 -9.74 -2.29 -1.15
CA LEU A 202 -11.02 -2.77 -0.59
C LEU A 202 -11.69 -1.73 0.32
N LEU A 203 -10.92 -1.02 1.17
CA LEU A 203 -11.44 0.10 1.96
C LEU A 203 -11.86 1.27 1.07
N LEU A 204 -11.29 1.43 -0.11
CA LEU A 204 -11.70 2.48 -1.05
C LEU A 204 -12.98 2.11 -1.80
N ASP A 205 -13.12 0.85 -2.21
CA ASP A 205 -14.24 0.38 -3.04
C ASP A 205 -15.49 0.05 -2.22
N ARG A 206 -15.35 -0.59 -1.05
CA ARG A 206 -16.46 -1.19 -0.29
C ARG A 206 -16.61 -0.63 1.12
N LYS A 207 -17.82 -0.75 1.68
CA LYS A 207 -18.12 -0.40 3.07
C LYS A 207 -17.73 -1.55 4.02
N VAL A 208 -16.44 -1.70 4.27
CA VAL A 208 -15.89 -2.67 5.23
C VAL A 208 -15.09 -2.01 6.36
N THR A 209 -14.91 -2.72 7.47
CA THR A 209 -14.05 -2.30 8.59
C THR A 209 -12.56 -2.54 8.28
N VAL A 210 -11.65 -1.86 9.01
CA VAL A 210 -10.18 -2.12 8.89
C VAL A 210 -9.87 -3.58 9.12
N LEU A 211 -10.46 -4.17 10.16
CA LEU A 211 -10.18 -5.55 10.54
C LEU A 211 -10.59 -6.51 9.43
N GLN A 212 -11.79 -6.34 8.85
CA GLN A 212 -12.22 -7.14 7.70
C GLN A 212 -11.28 -6.97 6.50
N ALA A 213 -10.86 -5.74 6.22
CA ALA A 213 -9.95 -5.48 5.11
C ALA A 213 -8.58 -6.16 5.29
N VAL A 214 -7.99 -6.02 6.49
CA VAL A 214 -6.72 -6.66 6.86
C VAL A 214 -6.83 -8.18 6.83
N LEU A 215 -7.87 -8.76 7.44
CA LEU A 215 -8.06 -10.20 7.44
C LEU A 215 -8.29 -10.75 6.02
N THR A 216 -8.99 -10.01 5.16
CA THR A 216 -9.15 -10.37 3.74
C THR A 216 -7.80 -10.33 3.02
N SER A 217 -6.97 -9.33 3.30
CA SER A 217 -5.64 -9.21 2.72
C SER A 217 -4.71 -10.35 3.14
N TRP A 218 -4.73 -10.72 4.42
CA TRP A 218 -4.02 -11.91 4.92
C TRP A 218 -4.54 -13.19 4.27
N LYS A 219 -5.87 -13.36 4.18
CA LYS A 219 -6.49 -14.50 3.52
C LYS A 219 -6.02 -14.61 2.05
N ALA A 220 -5.94 -13.50 1.32
CA ALA A 220 -5.44 -13.48 -0.05
C ALA A 220 -3.98 -13.95 -0.15
N VAL A 221 -3.09 -13.41 0.71
CA VAL A 221 -1.67 -13.78 0.71
C VAL A 221 -1.43 -15.22 1.12
N LEU A 222 -2.16 -15.73 2.12
CA LEU A 222 -2.02 -17.11 2.58
C LEU A 222 -2.64 -18.11 1.61
N THR A 223 -3.67 -17.73 0.85
CA THR A 223 -4.27 -18.58 -0.18
C THR A 223 -3.35 -18.70 -1.40
N HIS A 224 -2.68 -17.61 -1.80
CA HIS A 224 -1.82 -17.55 -2.99
C HIS A 224 -0.41 -17.04 -2.68
N PRO A 225 0.39 -17.74 -1.86
CA PRO A 225 1.67 -17.20 -1.37
C PRO A 225 2.69 -16.96 -2.48
N ILE A 226 2.74 -17.84 -3.50
CA ILE A 226 3.71 -17.72 -4.60
C ILE A 226 3.38 -16.52 -5.52
N PRO A 227 2.15 -16.38 -6.08
CA PRO A 227 1.80 -15.19 -6.86
C PRO A 227 1.96 -13.89 -6.07
N MET A 228 1.62 -13.90 -4.78
CA MET A 228 1.72 -12.71 -3.93
C MET A 228 3.17 -12.34 -3.59
N ALA A 229 4.06 -13.33 -3.43
CA ALA A 229 5.49 -13.10 -3.31
C ALA A 229 6.08 -12.53 -4.61
N LEU A 230 5.65 -13.04 -5.77
CA LEU A 230 6.04 -12.48 -7.08
C LEU A 230 5.56 -11.03 -7.21
N TRP A 231 4.33 -10.72 -6.81
CA TRP A 231 3.80 -9.37 -6.83
C TRP A 231 4.60 -8.41 -5.92
N ALA A 232 4.90 -8.84 -4.69
CA ALA A 232 5.76 -8.08 -3.78
C ALA A 232 7.15 -7.84 -4.39
N PHE A 233 7.74 -8.86 -5.00
CA PHE A 233 9.03 -8.76 -5.68
C PHE A 233 9.00 -7.76 -6.84
N LEU A 234 7.93 -7.76 -7.65
CA LEU A 234 7.76 -6.80 -8.74
C LEU A 234 7.63 -5.37 -8.22
N ILE A 235 6.82 -5.15 -7.18
CA ILE A 235 6.69 -3.82 -6.54
C ILE A 235 8.06 -3.33 -6.07
N ILE A 236 8.82 -4.16 -5.36
CA ILE A 236 10.15 -3.81 -4.84
C ILE A 236 11.11 -3.54 -5.99
N GLY A 237 11.21 -4.45 -6.96
CA GLY A 237 12.12 -4.35 -8.09
C GLY A 237 11.87 -3.09 -8.93
N PHE A 238 10.62 -2.83 -9.30
CA PHE A 238 10.28 -1.59 -10.03
C PHE A 238 10.50 -0.34 -9.18
N SER A 239 10.18 -0.36 -7.87
CA SER A 239 10.44 0.79 -7.00
C SER A 239 11.93 1.13 -6.92
N ILE A 240 12.78 0.10 -6.80
CA ILE A 240 14.25 0.21 -6.84
C ILE A 240 14.68 0.85 -8.17
N LEU A 241 14.22 0.32 -9.31
CA LEU A 241 14.54 0.88 -10.63
C LEU A 241 14.10 2.36 -10.76
N GLY A 242 12.95 2.71 -10.18
CA GLY A 242 12.45 4.08 -10.15
C GLY A 242 13.34 5.02 -9.35
N ILE A 243 13.82 4.58 -8.18
CA ILE A 243 14.73 5.38 -7.33
C ILE A 243 16.11 5.52 -7.98
N PHE A 244 16.70 4.42 -8.45
CA PHE A 244 18.05 4.40 -9.03
C PHE A 244 18.15 5.09 -10.40
N SER A 245 17.03 5.35 -11.08
CA SER A 245 16.97 6.21 -12.27
C SER A 245 16.89 7.70 -11.94
N LEU A 246 17.48 8.13 -10.82
CA LEU A 246 17.38 9.49 -10.28
C LEU A 246 15.92 9.94 -10.11
N PHE A 247 15.07 9.04 -9.62
CA PHE A 247 13.63 9.24 -9.43
C PHE A 247 12.80 9.42 -10.71
N LEU A 248 13.42 9.58 -11.90
CA LEU A 248 12.69 9.78 -13.16
C LEU A 248 11.82 8.58 -13.51
N GLY A 249 12.27 7.36 -13.21
CA GLY A 249 11.48 6.15 -13.44
C GLY A 249 10.20 6.09 -12.59
N LEU A 250 10.15 6.78 -11.44
CA LEU A 250 8.94 6.84 -10.60
C LEU A 250 7.77 7.51 -11.33
N ILE A 251 8.04 8.40 -12.29
CA ILE A 251 7.01 9.07 -13.11
C ILE A 251 6.14 8.02 -13.81
N LEU A 252 6.72 6.93 -14.28
CA LEU A 252 6.02 5.84 -14.97
C LEU A 252 5.67 4.67 -14.02
N ILE A 253 6.59 4.31 -13.14
CA ILE A 253 6.47 3.12 -12.29
C ILE A 253 5.35 3.26 -11.27
N VAL A 254 5.25 4.43 -10.61
CA VAL A 254 4.25 4.67 -9.57
C VAL A 254 2.83 4.50 -10.10
N PRO A 255 2.41 5.20 -11.17
CA PRO A 255 1.06 5.01 -11.67
C PRO A 255 0.82 3.59 -12.19
N MET A 256 1.80 2.98 -12.86
CA MET A 256 1.69 1.59 -13.31
C MET A 256 1.42 0.63 -12.14
N LEU A 257 2.19 0.72 -11.06
CA LEU A 257 2.01 -0.14 -9.87
C LEU A 257 0.70 0.18 -9.12
N GLY A 258 0.31 1.45 -9.02
CA GLY A 258 -0.95 1.84 -8.38
C GLY A 258 -2.16 1.31 -9.14
N HIS A 259 -2.23 1.51 -10.45
CA HIS A 259 -3.28 0.93 -11.28
C HIS A 259 -3.23 -0.62 -11.26
N GLY A 260 -2.03 -1.21 -11.33
CA GLY A 260 -1.88 -2.66 -11.23
C GLY A 260 -2.38 -3.23 -9.90
N SER A 261 -2.18 -2.52 -8.79
CA SER A 261 -2.66 -2.94 -7.47
C SER A 261 -4.19 -2.92 -7.38
N TRP A 262 -4.87 -2.03 -8.13
CA TRP A 262 -6.32 -2.08 -8.27
C TRP A 262 -6.76 -3.39 -8.94
N HIS A 263 -6.13 -3.76 -10.06
CA HIS A 263 -6.43 -5.01 -10.77
C HIS A 263 -6.10 -6.25 -9.95
N ALA A 264 -5.02 -6.20 -9.16
CA ALA A 264 -4.68 -7.26 -8.20
C ALA A 264 -5.83 -7.49 -7.21
N TYR A 265 -6.33 -6.42 -6.60
CA TYR A 265 -7.48 -6.48 -5.71
C TYR A 265 -8.74 -7.05 -6.40
N ARG A 266 -9.09 -6.53 -7.57
CA ARG A 266 -10.31 -6.93 -8.30
C ARG A 266 -10.28 -8.37 -8.76
N HIS A 267 -9.10 -8.89 -9.10
CA HIS A 267 -8.94 -10.30 -9.49
C HIS A 267 -8.85 -11.24 -8.29
N LEU A 268 -8.41 -10.75 -7.12
CA LEU A 268 -8.23 -11.58 -5.92
C LEU A 268 -9.51 -11.70 -5.10
N VAL A 269 -10.34 -10.67 -5.01
CA VAL A 269 -11.42 -10.59 -4.03
C VAL A 269 -12.78 -10.51 -4.72
N ASP A 270 -13.67 -11.44 -4.36
CA ASP A 270 -15.08 -11.33 -4.74
C ASP A 270 -15.80 -10.35 -3.82
N VAL A 271 -16.32 -9.28 -4.41
CA VAL A 271 -16.94 -8.16 -3.70
C VAL A 271 -18.39 -7.96 -4.10
N SER A 272 -18.98 -8.93 -4.80
CA SER A 272 -20.34 -8.86 -5.35
C SER A 272 -21.39 -8.66 -4.26
N ASP A 273 -21.18 -9.25 -3.08
CA ASP A 273 -22.07 -9.17 -1.92
C ASP A 273 -21.77 -7.98 -1.00
N LEU A 274 -20.75 -7.17 -1.30
CA LEU A 274 -20.33 -6.05 -0.46
C LEU A 274 -20.92 -4.74 -0.98
N GLU A 275 -21.51 -3.98 -0.06
CA GLU A 275 -22.05 -2.66 -0.38
C GLU A 275 -20.93 -1.72 -0.87
N GLU A 276 -21.17 -1.08 -2.01
CA GLU A 276 -20.25 -0.11 -2.58
C GLU A 276 -20.15 1.14 -1.71
N ARG A 277 -18.94 1.69 -1.62
CA ARG A 277 -18.72 2.93 -0.88
C ARG A 277 -19.26 4.15 -1.63
N MET A 278 -19.25 4.14 -2.97
CA MET A 278 -19.54 5.30 -3.82
C MET A 278 -20.84 5.18 -4.64
N THR A 279 -21.82 4.39 -4.19
CA THR A 279 -23.19 4.44 -4.71
C THR A 279 -23.81 5.81 -4.41
N GLY A 280 -23.81 6.68 -5.40
CA GLY A 280 -24.42 8.01 -5.32
C GLY A 280 -24.35 8.84 -6.60
N GLN A 281 -23.84 8.30 -7.71
CA GLN A 281 -23.74 9.04 -8.97
C GLN A 281 -24.80 8.64 -10.02
N GLY A 282 -25.91 7.99 -9.59
CA GLY A 282 -26.98 7.54 -10.49
C GLY A 282 -28.40 8.03 -10.16
N GLU A 283 -28.61 8.79 -9.09
CA GLU A 283 -29.93 9.35 -8.74
C GLU A 283 -29.80 10.80 -8.30
N GLN A 284 -29.53 11.70 -9.26
CA GLN A 284 -30.00 13.10 -9.25
C GLN A 284 -30.27 13.55 -10.68
#